data_AF-A0A2J6SR57-F1
#
_entry.id   AF-A0A2J6SR57-F1
#
_cell.length_a   1.000
_cell.length_b   1.000
_cell.length_c   1.000
_cell.angle_alpha   90.00
_cell.angle_beta   90.00
_cell.angle_gamma   90.00
#
_symmetry.space_group_name_H-M   'P 1'
#
loop_
_entity.id
_entity.type
_entity.pdbx_description
1 polymer ?
#
loop_
_entity_poly.entity_id
_entity_poly.type
_entity_poly.pdbx_seq_one_letter_code
_entity_poly.pdbx_strand_id
1 'polypeptide(L)' 'TVQMTWDAMGYAYGYRIWTRNIQNASDVLTPGILSSTETCAGATYLFPGAWNYEFCVTSYNGNYESVLTGCTVAP' A
#
# COMPACT_ATOMS: atom_id res chain seq x y z
N THR A 1 -7.53 -10.07 -6.80
CA THR A 1 -7.03 -8.69 -6.83
C THR A 1 -7.77 -7.89 -5.78
N VAL A 2 -7.10 -6.98 -5.08
CA VAL A 2 -7.72 -6.02 -4.14
C VAL A 2 -7.66 -4.65 -4.78
N GLN A 3 -8.75 -3.88 -4.69
CA GLN A 3 -8.78 -2.47 -5.09
C GLN A 3 -8.74 -1.61 -3.83
N MET A 4 -7.83 -0.65 -3.81
CA MET A 4 -7.63 0.27 -2.70
C MET A 4 -7.87 1.69 -3.19
N THR A 5 -8.47 2.50 -2.34
CA THR A 5 -8.65 3.94 -2.55
C THR A 5 -8.26 4.68 -1.28
N TRP A 6 -7.74 5.89 -1.42
CA TRP A 6 -7.36 6.75 -0.29
C TRP A 6 -7.61 8.21 -0.63
N ASP A 7 -7.59 9.07 0.39
CA ASP A 7 -7.77 10.51 0.18
C ASP A 7 -6.53 11.15 -0.46
N ALA A 8 -6.77 12.14 -1.31
CA ALA A 8 -5.69 12.88 -1.95
C ALA A 8 -4.91 13.73 -0.95
N MET A 9 -3.58 13.75 -1.07
CA MET A 9 -2.73 14.74 -0.42
C MET A 9 -2.30 15.81 -1.41
N GLY A 10 -2.61 17.07 -1.13
CA GLY A 10 -2.45 18.19 -2.09
C GLY A 10 -1.03 18.46 -2.58
N TYR A 11 0.00 17.97 -1.87
CA TYR A 11 1.40 18.14 -2.24
C TYR A 11 2.08 16.83 -2.68
N ALA A 12 1.33 15.74 -2.83
CA ALA A 12 1.84 14.46 -3.30
C ALA A 12 2.05 14.48 -4.81
N TYR A 13 3.22 14.01 -5.27
CA TYR A 13 3.43 13.66 -6.67
C TYR A 13 2.84 12.29 -6.99
N GLY A 14 2.93 11.36 -6.03
CA GLY A 14 2.36 10.03 -6.14
C GLY A 14 2.30 9.34 -4.79
N TYR A 15 1.94 8.06 -4.83
CA TYR A 15 1.70 7.22 -3.68
C TYR A 15 2.46 5.90 -3.84
N ARG A 16 3.05 5.44 -2.75
CA ARG A 16 3.70 4.13 -2.68
C ARG A 16 2.85 3.22 -1.81
N ILE A 17 2.59 2.02 -2.32
CA ILE A 17 1.81 1.02 -1.62
C ILE A 17 2.76 0.10 -0.88
N TRP A 18 2.45 -0.16 0.39
CA TRP A 18 3.21 -1.02 1.28
C TRP A 18 2.40 -2.26 1.62
N THR A 19 3.04 -3.42 1.61
CA THR A 19 2.37 -4.70 1.85
C THR A 19 3.23 -5.63 2.70
N ARG A 20 2.58 -6.46 3.52
CA ARG A 20 3.17 -7.66 4.12
C ARG A 20 2.12 -8.72 4.35
N ASN A 21 2.57 -9.96 4.46
CA ASN A 21 1.74 -11.09 4.88
C ASN A 21 1.59 -11.10 6.41
N ILE A 22 0.38 -10.89 6.91
CA ILE A 22 0.08 -10.86 8.36
C ILE A 22 0.03 -12.25 8.99
N GLN A 23 0.01 -13.32 8.19
CA GLN A 23 0.08 -14.71 8.67
C GLN A 23 1.52 -15.19 8.84
N ASN A 24 2.51 -14.43 8.36
CA ASN A 24 3.92 -14.72 8.56
C ASN A 24 4.53 -13.68 9.51
N ALA A 25 4.75 -14.08 10.77
CA ALA A 25 5.29 -13.19 11.80
C ALA A 25 6.72 -12.67 11.50
N SER A 26 7.44 -13.31 10.58
CA SER A 26 8.76 -12.86 10.14
C SER A 26 8.69 -11.94 8.92
N ASP A 27 7.51 -11.75 8.33
CA ASP A 27 7.35 -10.87 7.19
C ASP A 27 7.37 -9.41 7.62
N VAL A 28 7.94 -8.57 6.77
CA VAL A 28 8.17 -7.15 7.04
C VAL A 28 7.41 -6.32 6.03
N LEU A 29 6.95 -5.16 6.48
CA LEU A 29 6.27 -4.23 5.58
C LEU A 29 7.26 -3.75 4.52
N THR A 30 6.98 -4.12 3.27
CA THR A 30 7.82 -3.76 2.12
C THR A 30 7.06 -2.86 1.18
N PRO A 31 7.74 -1.91 0.53
CA PRO A 31 7.13 -1.15 -0.54
C PRO A 31 6.92 -2.10 -1.72
N GLY A 32 5.68 -2.22 -2.16
CA GLY A 32 5.36 -2.98 -3.36
C GLY A 32 6.01 -2.36 -4.60
N ILE A 33 6.04 -3.13 -5.69
CA ILE A 33 6.45 -2.63 -7.02
C ILE A 33 5.50 -1.53 -7.53
N LEU A 34 4.32 -1.41 -6.91
CA LEU A 34 3.26 -0.49 -7.30
C LEU A 34 3.48 0.89 -6.66
N SER A 35 3.71 1.88 -7.51
CA SER A 35 3.47 3.29 -7.22
C SER A 35 2.32 3.78 -8.08
N SER A 36 1.44 4.61 -7.52
CA SER A 36 0.31 5.21 -8.25
C SER A 36 0.41 6.73 -8.21
N THR A 37 0.16 7.39 -9.34
CA THR A 37 -0.06 8.85 -9.38
C THR A 37 -1.53 9.19 -9.17
N GLU A 38 -2.39 8.18 -9.11
CA GLU A 38 -3.81 8.31 -8.78
C GLU A 38 -4.05 8.00 -7.30
N THR A 39 -5.25 8.29 -6.81
CA THR A 39 -5.67 7.99 -5.42
C THR A 39 -6.26 6.58 -5.27
N CYS A 40 -5.85 5.67 -6.16
CA CYS A 40 -6.24 4.27 -6.15
C CYS A 40 -5.14 3.37 -6.72
N ALA A 41 -5.18 2.08 -6.34
CA ALA A 41 -4.34 1.05 -6.91
C ALA A 41 -4.94 -0.35 -6.75
N GLY A 42 -4.61 -1.24 -7.69
CA GLY A 42 -4.94 -2.65 -7.64
C GLY A 42 -3.75 -3.51 -7.22
N ALA A 43 -3.88 -4.30 -6.15
CA ALA A 43 -2.89 -5.30 -5.76
C ALA A 43 -3.26 -6.69 -6.32
N THR A 44 -2.31 -7.34 -6.99
CA THR A 44 -2.45 -8.68 -7.59
C THR A 44 -1.38 -9.64 -7.04
N TYR A 45 -1.43 -10.91 -7.43
CA TYR A 45 -0.53 -11.99 -6.95
C TYR A 45 -0.53 -12.20 -5.42
N LEU A 46 -1.68 -11.96 -4.78
CA LEU A 46 -1.89 -12.16 -3.34
C LEU A 46 -2.29 -13.62 -3.07
N PHE A 47 -1.31 -14.51 -2.93
CA PHE A 47 -1.52 -15.93 -2.68
C PHE A 47 -1.21 -16.29 -1.21
N PRO A 48 -2.02 -17.09 -0.51
CA PRO A 48 -3.20 -17.83 -0.99
C PRO A 48 -4.50 -17.01 -1.03
N GLY A 49 -4.47 -15.76 -0.55
CA GLY A 49 -5.63 -14.88 -0.58
C GLY A 49 -5.31 -13.51 0.00
N ALA A 50 -6.10 -12.51 -0.39
CA ALA A 50 -5.92 -11.11 -0.02
C ALA A 50 -6.02 -10.84 1.50
N TRP A 51 -6.85 -11.59 2.21
CA TRP A 51 -7.05 -11.49 3.66
C TRP A 51 -5.80 -11.85 4.49
N ASN A 52 -4.77 -12.42 3.86
CA ASN A 52 -3.49 -12.68 4.51
C ASN A 52 -2.53 -11.51 4.44
N TYR A 53 -2.94 -10.38 3.87
CA TYR A 53 -2.08 -9.22 3.66
C TYR A 53 -2.72 -7.97 4.24
N GLU A 54 -1.88 -7.08 4.76
CA GLU A 54 -2.25 -5.70 5.05
C GLU A 54 -1.65 -4.75 4.02
N PHE A 55 -2.32 -3.62 3.83
CA PHE A 55 -1.99 -2.62 2.83
C PHE A 55 -1.95 -1.25 3.48
N CYS A 56 -0.87 -0.51 3.22
CA CYS A 56 -0.68 0.85 3.72
C CYS A 56 -0.15 1.72 2.59
N VAL A 57 -0.28 3.04 2.74
CA VAL A 57 0.09 3.99 1.70
C VAL A 57 0.98 5.06 2.31
N THR A 58 1.96 5.52 1.55
CA THR A 58 2.67 6.79 1.78
C THR A 58 2.47 7.67 0.56
N SER A 59 2.44 8.98 0.75
CA SER A 59 2.60 9.92 -0.35
C SER A 59 4.08 10.29 -0.51
N TYR A 60 4.52 10.54 -1.74
CA TYR A 60 5.87 11.00 -2.01
C TYR A 60 5.89 12.19 -2.96
N ASN A 61 6.92 13.03 -2.83
CA ASN A 61 7.23 14.13 -3.72
C ASN A 61 8.76 14.30 -3.80
N GLY A 62 9.35 13.86 -4.91
CA GLY A 62 10.81 13.74 -5.04
C GLY A 62 11.38 12.76 -4.01
N ASN A 63 12.32 13.23 -3.19
CA ASN A 63 12.95 12.44 -2.12
C ASN A 63 12.20 12.52 -0.78
N TYR A 64 11.10 13.26 -0.70
CA TYR A 64 10.27 13.35 0.49
C TYR A 64 9.18 12.28 0.44
N GLU A 65 8.95 11.63 1.57
CA GLU A 65 7.91 10.61 1.76
C GLU A 65 7.17 10.89 3.07
N SER A 66 5.85 10.75 3.05
CA SER A 66 5.03 10.96 4.23
C SER A 66 5.25 9.86 5.27
N VAL A 67 4.71 10.10 6.47
CA VAL A 67 4.46 9.00 7.40
C VAL A 67 3.52 7.97 6.75
N LEU A 68 3.69 6.71 7.14
CA LEU A 68 2.84 5.60 6.71
C LEU A 68 1.40 5.83 7.21
N THR A 69 0.39 5.56 6.36
CA THR A 69 -0.99 5.51 6.82
C THR A 69 -1.22 4.34 7.79
N GLY A 70 -2.36 4.33 8.48
CA GLY A 70 -2.86 3.12 9.10
C GLY A 70 -3.00 2.01 8.05
N CYS A 71 -2.42 0.85 8.32
CA CYS A 71 -2.55 -0.32 7.46
C CYS A 71 -3.94 -0.93 7.59
N THR A 72 -4.52 -1.38 6.49
CA THR A 72 -5.83 -2.03 6.45
C THR A 72 -5.75 -3.40 5.79
N VAL A 73 -6.64 -4.30 6.19
CA VAL A 73 -6.76 -5.65 5.62
C VAL A 73 -7.99 -5.67 4.72
N ALA A 74 -7.93 -6.46 3.65
CA ALA A 74 -9.10 -6.69 2.81
C ALA A 74 -10.23 -7.36 3.62
N PRO A 75 -11.52 -7.06 3.33
CA PRO A 75 -12.66 -7.75 3.94
C PRO A 75 -12.62 -9.27 3.77
#